data_AF-A0A7V0XFT6-F1
#
_entry.id   AF-A0A7V0XFT6-F1
#
_cell.length_a   1.000
_cell.length_b   1.000
_cell.length_c   1.000
_cell.angle_alpha   90.00
_cell.angle_beta   90.00
_cell.angle_gamma   90.00
#
_symmetry.space_group_name_H-M   'P 1'
#
loop_
_entity.id
_entity.type
_entity.pdbx_description
1 polymer ?
#
loop_
_entity_poly.entity_id
_entity_poly.type
_entity_poly.pdbx_seq_one_letter_code
_entity_poly.pdbx_strand_id
1 'polypeptide(L)'
;MREDSQFHIRSPETPLPLEYRYSTRYQCRVAGGIALTAAGTLAGGVWGLAVGILGVLLTLTGLPGFFADPRAFVHTPGHRLVVTDDCIEEIDERGRVCWRFLPAELLAVRVVRRTTGRTGRGQRETWLVELRERPRVKIPVWLLPGEGSRFRARFENLIRYARVSCRWLNEQA
;
A
#
# COMPACT_ATOMS: atom_id res chain seq x y z
N MET A 1 -11.29 -16.27 -47.15
CA MET A 1 -10.04 -15.96 -46.43
C MET A 1 -10.35 -14.86 -45.43
N ARG A 2 -10.28 -15.17 -44.14
CA ARG A 2 -10.52 -14.23 -43.03
C ARG A 2 -9.16 -13.86 -42.47
N GLU A 3 -8.69 -12.66 -42.79
CA GLU A 3 -7.54 -12.04 -42.14
C GLU A 3 -8.03 -11.10 -41.02
N ASP A 4 -7.35 -11.22 -39.88
CA ASP A 4 -7.07 -10.17 -38.90
C ASP A 4 -8.23 -9.48 -38.18
N SER A 5 -8.83 -10.22 -37.25
CA SER A 5 -9.48 -9.63 -36.08
C SER A 5 -8.47 -9.47 -34.93
N GLN A 6 -7.45 -8.61 -35.12
CA GLN A 6 -6.73 -8.05 -33.99
C GLN A 6 -7.66 -7.06 -33.29
N PHE A 7 -8.44 -7.54 -32.31
CA PHE A 7 -9.10 -6.66 -31.35
C PHE A 7 -8.03 -6.05 -30.45
N HIS A 8 -7.42 -4.97 -30.92
CA HIS A 8 -6.81 -3.96 -30.06
C HIS A 8 -7.93 -3.31 -29.25
N ILE A 9 -8.31 -3.94 -28.14
CA ILE A 9 -9.01 -3.22 -27.06
C ILE A 9 -7.95 -2.33 -26.41
N ARG A 10 -7.64 -1.20 -27.05
CA ARG A 10 -6.98 -0.09 -26.38
C ARG A 10 -7.96 0.43 -25.34
N SER A 11 -7.79 -0.03 -24.10
CA SER A 11 -8.42 0.58 -22.94
C SER A 11 -8.05 2.07 -22.93
N PRO A 12 -9.02 2.98 -22.73
CA PRO A 12 -8.79 4.41 -22.94
C PRO A 12 -7.78 4.94 -21.92
N GLU A 13 -6.72 5.54 -22.49
CA GLU A 13 -5.84 6.55 -21.90
C GLU A 13 -5.76 6.60 -20.38
N THR A 14 -4.89 5.75 -19.83
CA THR A 14 -4.24 6.04 -18.56
C THR A 14 -2.82 5.55 -18.66
N PRO A 15 -1.82 6.39 -18.38
CA PRO A 15 -0.43 6.01 -18.61
C PRO A 15 -0.07 4.85 -17.69
N LEU A 16 0.36 3.74 -18.30
CA LEU A 16 1.24 2.76 -17.68
C LEU A 16 2.55 3.48 -17.30
N PRO A 17 3.15 3.26 -16.11
CA PRO A 17 2.60 2.66 -14.89
C PRO A 17 2.03 3.71 -13.89
N LEU A 18 0.99 3.33 -13.14
CA LEU A 18 0.53 4.10 -11.98
C LEU A 18 1.37 3.72 -10.75
N GLU A 19 2.32 4.60 -10.43
CA GLU A 19 3.16 4.45 -9.24
C GLU A 19 2.49 5.10 -8.02
N TYR A 20 2.28 4.31 -6.97
CA TYR A 20 1.82 4.80 -5.69
C TYR A 20 2.96 4.78 -4.68
N ARG A 21 3.26 5.94 -4.09
CA ARG A 21 4.20 6.05 -2.98
C ARG A 21 3.43 6.04 -1.66
N TYR A 22 3.89 5.22 -0.73
CA TYR A 22 3.29 5.18 0.61
C TYR A 22 3.54 6.48 1.37
N SER A 23 2.55 6.90 2.15
CA SER A 23 2.66 8.08 3.01
C SER A 23 3.62 7.82 4.17
N THR A 24 4.74 8.55 4.20
CA THR A 24 5.76 8.50 5.27
C THR A 24 5.39 9.34 6.50
N ARG A 25 4.22 9.99 6.51
CA ARG A 25 3.77 10.89 7.59
C ARG A 25 3.83 10.26 8.98
N TYR A 26 3.56 8.95 9.09
CA TYR A 26 3.60 8.24 10.37
C TYR A 26 5.02 8.02 10.87
N GLN A 27 5.97 7.74 9.97
CA GLN A 27 7.39 7.62 10.32
C GLN A 27 7.96 8.97 10.73
N CYS A 28 7.59 10.05 10.02
CA CYS A 28 7.99 11.40 10.42
C CYS A 28 7.47 11.77 11.82
N ARG A 29 6.25 11.35 12.18
CA ARG A 29 5.71 11.56 13.54
C ARG A 29 6.46 10.78 14.61
N VAL A 30 6.84 9.52 14.32
CA VAL A 30 7.66 8.72 15.25
C VAL A 30 9.04 9.34 15.40
N ALA A 31 9.75 9.61 14.30
CA ALA A 31 11.10 10.16 14.33
C ALA A 31 11.14 11.55 14.98
N GLY A 32 10.24 12.45 14.58
CA GLY A 32 10.11 13.79 15.17
C GLY A 32 9.68 13.74 16.64
N GLY A 33 8.81 12.79 17.00
CA GLY A 33 8.39 12.58 18.38
C GLY A 33 9.55 12.15 19.29
N ILE A 34 10.36 11.18 18.83
CA ILE A 34 11.57 10.74 19.54
C ILE A 34 12.56 11.89 19.72
N ALA A 35 12.81 12.66 18.66
CA ALA A 35 13.71 13.81 18.70
C ALA A 35 13.23 14.88 19.71
N LEU A 36 11.92 15.19 19.72
CA LEU A 36 11.33 16.12 20.67
C LEU A 36 11.40 15.59 22.10
N THR A 37 11.17 14.30 22.31
CA THR A 37 11.32 13.69 23.64
C THR A 37 12.75 13.81 24.14
N ALA A 38 13.74 13.49 23.31
CA ALA A 38 15.15 13.62 23.67
C ALA A 38 15.56 15.08 23.94
N ALA A 39 15.11 16.02 23.10
CA ALA A 39 15.38 17.44 23.31
C ALA A 39 14.75 17.96 24.62
N GLY A 40 13.51 17.54 24.92
CA GLY A 40 12.82 17.89 26.15
C GLY A 40 13.51 17.35 27.41
N THR A 41 13.99 16.11 27.37
CA THR A 41 14.73 15.52 28.51
C THR A 41 16.07 16.20 28.75
N LEU A 42 16.76 16.64 27.68
CA LEU A 42 18.05 17.34 27.78
C LEU A 42 17.90 18.79 28.23
N ALA A 43 16.83 19.49 27.82
CA ALA A 43 16.61 20.89 28.21
C ALA A 43 16.26 21.06 29.70
N GLY A 44 15.58 20.06 30.29
CA GLY A 44 15.15 20.11 31.69
C GLY A 44 14.09 21.17 31.99
N GLY A 45 13.69 21.24 33.27
CA GLY A 45 12.66 22.18 33.73
C GLY A 45 11.25 21.91 33.19
N VAL A 46 10.32 22.81 33.51
CA VAL A 46 8.89 22.65 33.15
C VAL A 46 8.66 22.69 31.63
N TRP A 47 9.43 23.51 30.90
CA TRP A 47 9.34 23.61 29.45
C TRP A 47 9.94 22.40 28.75
N GLY A 48 11.05 21.86 29.25
CA GLY A 48 11.61 20.60 28.76
C GLY A 48 10.64 19.43 28.95
N LEU A 49 9.96 19.37 30.09
CA LEU A 49 8.92 18.36 30.37
C LEU A 49 7.72 18.50 29.43
N ALA A 50 7.24 19.72 29.17
CA ALA A 50 6.15 19.96 28.23
C ALA A 50 6.51 19.52 26.79
N VAL A 51 7.71 19.86 26.32
CA VAL A 51 8.24 19.42 25.02
C VAL A 51 8.40 17.90 24.98
N GLY A 52 8.89 17.30 26.06
CA GLY A 52 9.04 15.86 26.21
C GLY A 52 7.72 15.11 26.06
N ILE A 53 6.67 15.58 26.76
CA ILE A 53 5.31 15.03 26.67
C ILE A 53 4.75 15.18 25.27
N LEU A 54 4.94 16.34 24.62
CA LEU A 54 4.50 16.55 23.25
C LEU A 54 5.17 15.57 22.28
N GLY A 55 6.48 15.31 22.46
CA GLY A 55 7.22 14.30 21.71
C GLY A 55 6.68 12.89 21.90
N VAL A 56 6.33 12.52 23.15
CA VAL A 56 5.71 11.22 23.45
C VAL A 56 4.35 11.09 22.77
N LEU A 57 3.49 12.12 22.89
CA LEU A 57 2.18 12.13 22.24
C LEU A 57 2.31 12.01 20.71
N LEU A 58 3.24 12.74 20.10
CA LEU A 58 3.49 12.65 18.67
C LEU A 58 3.93 11.24 18.25
N THR A 59 4.84 10.63 19.02
CA THR A 59 5.30 9.24 18.82
C THR A 59 4.13 8.27 18.88
N LEU A 60 3.27 8.37 19.90
CA LEU A 60 2.09 7.52 20.07
C LEU A 60 1.12 7.62 18.88
N THR A 61 0.94 8.81 18.30
CA THR A 61 0.11 8.97 17.09
C THR A 61 0.75 8.42 15.82
N GLY A 62 2.07 8.26 15.80
CA GLY A 62 2.85 7.67 14.70
C GLY A 62 2.94 6.15 14.74
N LEU A 63 2.93 5.55 15.94
CA LEU A 63 3.03 4.08 16.15
C LEU A 63 2.14 3.21 15.27
N PRO A 64 0.88 3.59 14.97
CA PRO A 64 0.05 2.70 14.19
C PRO A 64 0.47 2.53 12.72
N GLY A 65 1.22 3.49 12.16
CA GLY A 65 1.85 3.32 10.85
C GLY A 65 3.00 2.31 10.92
N PHE A 66 3.73 2.29 12.04
CA PHE A 66 4.79 1.32 12.30
C PHE A 66 4.24 -0.11 12.49
N PHE A 67 3.18 -0.28 13.28
CA PHE A 67 2.54 -1.60 13.46
C PHE A 67 1.79 -2.13 12.22
N ALA A 68 1.46 -1.25 11.26
CA ALA A 68 0.92 -1.70 9.99
C ALA A 68 1.95 -2.45 9.15
N ASP A 69 3.25 -2.25 9.40
CA ASP A 69 4.34 -3.01 8.79
C ASP A 69 5.53 -3.17 9.74
N PRO A 70 5.47 -4.12 10.68
CA PRO A 70 6.54 -4.33 11.67
C PRO A 70 7.84 -4.86 11.05
N ARG A 71 7.83 -5.27 9.78
CA ARG A 71 9.02 -5.77 9.06
C ARG A 71 9.65 -4.72 8.14
N ALA A 72 9.09 -3.50 8.08
CA ALA A 72 9.50 -2.43 7.17
C ALA A 72 9.49 -2.83 5.67
N PHE A 73 8.91 -3.96 5.30
CA PHE A 73 9.04 -4.51 3.94
C PHE A 73 8.20 -3.75 2.90
N VAL A 74 7.12 -3.09 3.34
CA VAL A 74 6.12 -2.37 2.55
C VAL A 74 6.14 -0.85 2.85
N HIS A 75 6.81 -0.45 3.94
CA HIS A 75 6.87 0.94 4.42
C HIS A 75 8.28 1.49 4.52
N THR A 76 9.27 0.90 3.88
CA THR A 76 10.54 1.62 3.78
C THR A 76 10.30 2.90 2.95
N PRO A 77 10.78 4.07 3.40
CA PRO A 77 10.82 5.27 2.57
C PRO A 77 11.24 4.91 1.13
N GLY A 78 10.50 5.43 0.16
CA GLY A 78 10.80 5.32 -1.27
C GLY A 78 10.51 3.98 -1.97
N HIS A 79 9.89 3.00 -1.28
CA HIS A 79 9.22 1.92 -1.99
C HIS A 79 8.00 2.43 -2.76
N ARG A 80 7.81 1.93 -3.97
CA ARG A 80 6.69 2.29 -4.85
C ARG A 80 5.90 1.05 -5.22
N LEU A 81 4.60 1.14 -5.03
CA LEU A 81 3.65 0.14 -5.52
C LEU A 81 3.29 0.50 -6.96
N VAL A 82 3.66 -0.37 -7.89
CA VAL A 82 3.43 -0.21 -9.31
C VAL A 82 2.30 -1.16 -9.72
N VAL A 83 1.24 -0.57 -10.27
CA VAL A 83 0.13 -1.32 -10.85
C VAL A 83 0.21 -1.15 -12.36
N THR A 84 0.44 -2.26 -13.05
CA THR A 84 0.37 -2.36 -14.51
C THR A 84 -0.88 -3.13 -14.93
N ASP A 85 -1.14 -3.20 -16.23
CA ASP A 85 -2.27 -3.96 -16.77
C ASP A 85 -2.07 -5.49 -16.64
N ASP A 86 -0.83 -5.95 -16.45
CA ASP A 86 -0.49 -7.38 -16.39
C ASP A 86 -0.17 -7.86 -14.98
N CYS A 87 0.36 -6.99 -14.12
CA CYS A 87 0.84 -7.38 -12.79
C CYS A 87 0.83 -6.24 -11.78
N ILE A 88 0.95 -6.64 -10.51
CA ILE A 88 1.18 -5.72 -9.39
C ILE A 88 2.54 -6.06 -8.80
N GLU A 89 3.36 -5.03 -8.64
CA GLU A 89 4.70 -5.16 -8.10
C GLU A 89 5.02 -4.05 -7.11
N GLU A 90 5.86 -4.37 -6.13
CA GLU A 90 6.50 -3.39 -5.27
C GLU A 90 7.96 -3.28 -5.67
N ILE A 91 8.41 -2.04 -5.90
CA ILE A 91 9.78 -1.73 -6.31
C ILE A 91 10.43 -0.89 -5.22
N ASP A 92 11.65 -1.24 -4.83
CA ASP A 92 12.46 -0.47 -3.88
C ASP A 92 13.03 0.83 -4.49
N GLU A 93 13.68 1.64 -3.65
CA GLU A 93 14.36 2.88 -4.08
C GLU A 93 15.47 2.66 -5.11
N ARG A 94 16.04 1.44 -5.18
CA ARG A 94 17.10 1.06 -6.11
C ARG A 94 16.55 0.49 -7.42
N GLY A 95 15.22 0.48 -7.59
CA GLY A 95 14.57 -0.08 -8.77
C GLY A 95 14.46 -1.61 -8.77
N ARG A 96 14.74 -2.29 -7.65
CA ARG A 96 14.62 -3.74 -7.53
C ARG A 96 13.20 -4.13 -7.13
N VAL A 97 12.69 -5.16 -7.77
CA VAL A 97 11.37 -5.72 -7.45
C VAL A 97 11.45 -6.47 -6.11
N CYS A 98 10.75 -5.97 -5.09
CA CYS A 98 10.64 -6.63 -3.79
C CYS A 98 9.71 -7.85 -3.89
N TRP A 99 8.58 -7.68 -4.56
CA TRP A 99 7.67 -8.75 -4.92
C TRP A 99 6.84 -8.35 -6.13
N ARG A 100 6.37 -9.36 -6.84
CA ARG A 100 5.45 -9.25 -7.98
C ARG A 100 4.47 -10.39 -7.90
N PHE A 101 3.21 -10.14 -8.27
CA PHE A 101 2.27 -11.21 -8.53
C PHE A 101 1.42 -10.92 -9.77
N LEU A 102 1.05 -11.99 -10.44
CA LEU A 102 0.13 -11.95 -11.57
C LEU A 102 -1.31 -12.11 -11.06
N PRO A 103 -2.31 -11.53 -11.72
CA PRO A 103 -3.71 -11.71 -11.36
C PRO A 103 -4.16 -13.18 -11.36
N ALA A 104 -3.56 -14.02 -12.22
CA ALA A 104 -3.82 -15.45 -12.28
C ALA A 104 -3.30 -16.23 -11.05
N GLU A 105 -2.31 -15.68 -10.33
CA GLU A 105 -1.77 -16.27 -9.10
C GLU A 105 -2.66 -15.95 -7.87
N LEU A 106 -3.63 -15.04 -8.03
CA LEU A 106 -4.48 -14.58 -6.95
C LEU A 106 -5.54 -15.64 -6.58
N LEU A 107 -5.50 -16.09 -5.33
CA LEU A 107 -6.54 -16.95 -4.78
C LEU A 107 -7.66 -16.13 -4.13
N ALA A 108 -7.29 -15.21 -3.24
CA ALA A 108 -8.25 -14.43 -2.47
C ALA A 108 -7.66 -13.10 -2.02
N VAL A 109 -8.54 -12.15 -1.73
CA VAL A 109 -8.18 -10.87 -1.13
C VAL A 109 -9.03 -10.70 0.11
N ARG A 110 -8.38 -10.71 1.28
CA ARG A 110 -9.05 -10.47 2.55
C ARG A 110 -8.85 -9.03 2.97
N VAL A 111 -9.94 -8.31 3.16
CA VAL A 111 -9.91 -6.91 3.57
C VAL A 111 -10.02 -6.84 5.09
N VAL A 112 -8.95 -6.36 5.73
CA VAL A 112 -8.93 -6.09 7.17
C VAL A 112 -9.14 -4.60 7.38
N ARG A 113 -10.32 -4.24 7.93
CA ARG A 113 -10.62 -2.85 8.30
C ARG A 113 -10.49 -2.70 9.81
N ARG A 114 -9.75 -1.67 10.23
CA ARG A 114 -9.71 -1.24 11.63
C ARG A 114 -10.12 0.22 11.72
N THR A 115 -11.17 0.49 12.48
CA THR A 115 -11.54 1.87 12.84
C THR A 115 -10.49 2.42 13.78
N THR A 116 -10.01 3.63 13.53
CA THR A 116 -9.06 4.30 14.43
C THR A 116 -9.60 5.61 14.95
N GLY A 117 -9.48 5.80 16.27
CA GLY A 117 -9.95 7.00 16.97
C GLY A 117 -11.39 6.91 17.48
N ARG A 118 -11.67 7.64 18.56
CA ARG A 118 -12.99 7.79 19.21
C ARG A 118 -14.02 8.52 18.33
N THR A 119 -13.57 9.16 17.25
CA THR A 119 -14.35 10.01 16.33
C THR A 119 -14.69 9.35 14.98
N GLY A 120 -14.30 8.10 14.74
CA GLY A 120 -14.66 7.34 13.53
C GLY A 120 -14.07 7.87 12.20
N ARG A 121 -13.32 8.98 12.22
CA ARG A 121 -12.65 9.54 11.03
C ARG A 121 -11.33 8.83 10.79
N GLY A 122 -11.40 7.74 10.01
CA GLY A 122 -10.24 7.04 9.48
C GLY A 122 -10.38 5.53 9.65
N GLN A 123 -10.95 4.87 8.64
CA GLN A 123 -10.85 3.42 8.51
C GLN A 123 -9.48 3.07 7.93
N ARG A 124 -8.68 2.33 8.70
CA ARG A 124 -7.44 1.75 8.20
C ARG A 124 -7.75 0.44 7.52
N GLU A 125 -7.76 0.49 6.19
CA GLU A 125 -8.02 -0.66 5.34
C GLU A 125 -6.71 -1.28 4.86
N THR A 126 -6.45 -2.52 5.27
CA THR A 126 -5.31 -3.30 4.82
C THR A 126 -5.81 -4.53 4.07
N TRP A 127 -5.31 -4.73 2.86
CA TRP A 127 -5.63 -5.89 2.04
C TRP A 127 -4.58 -6.97 2.25
N LEU A 128 -5.04 -8.19 2.49
CA LEU A 128 -4.22 -9.38 2.58
C LEU A 128 -4.48 -10.21 1.32
N VAL A 129 -3.53 -10.18 0.41
CA VAL A 129 -3.57 -10.85 -0.88
C VAL A 129 -3.00 -12.25 -0.70
N GLU A 130 -3.86 -13.26 -0.85
CA GLU A 130 -3.49 -14.68 -0.80
C GLU A 130 -3.13 -15.14 -2.21
N LEU A 131 -1.91 -15.64 -2.39
CA LEU A 131 -1.38 -16.12 -3.66
C LEU A 131 -1.27 -17.64 -3.65
N ARG A 132 -1.33 -18.27 -4.82
CA ARG A 132 -1.39 -19.73 -4.99
C ARG A 132 -0.13 -20.46 -4.53
N GLU A 133 1.04 -19.90 -4.85
CA GLU A 133 2.34 -20.54 -4.62
C GLU A 133 3.27 -19.71 -3.71
N ARG A 134 2.80 -18.57 -3.21
CA ARG A 134 3.64 -17.58 -2.51
C ARG A 134 3.03 -17.14 -1.18
N PRO A 135 3.88 -16.66 -0.24
CA PRO A 135 3.39 -16.09 1.01
C PRO A 135 2.43 -14.92 0.76
N ARG A 136 1.50 -14.71 1.70
CA ARG A 136 0.51 -13.64 1.66
C ARG A 136 1.17 -12.27 1.57
N VAL A 137 0.71 -11.44 0.64
CA VAL A 137 1.17 -10.04 0.47
C VAL A 137 0.22 -9.10 1.22
N LYS A 138 0.79 -8.18 1.99
CA LYS A 138 0.01 -7.20 2.77
C LYS A 138 0.09 -5.84 2.10
N ILE A 139 -1.05 -5.31 1.66
CA ILE A 139 -1.17 -4.01 0.99
C ILE A 139 -1.98 -3.06 1.90
N PRO A 140 -1.33 -2.16 2.64
CA PRO A 140 -2.00 -1.17 3.48
C PRO A 140 -2.54 -0.01 2.63
N VAL A 141 -3.74 -0.19 2.08
CA VAL A 141 -4.42 0.75 1.17
C VAL A 141 -4.60 2.13 1.76
N TRP A 142 -4.85 2.21 3.08
CA TRP A 142 -5.01 3.48 3.80
C TRP A 142 -3.75 4.37 3.83
N LEU A 143 -2.58 3.83 3.47
CA LEU A 143 -1.32 4.59 3.34
C LEU A 143 -1.04 5.04 1.90
N LEU A 144 -1.86 4.62 0.94
CA LEU A 144 -1.78 5.07 -0.43
C LEU A 144 -2.40 6.47 -0.59
N PRO A 145 -1.98 7.24 -1.62
CA PRO A 145 -2.58 8.54 -1.93
C PRO A 145 -4.11 8.44 -2.12
N GLY A 146 -4.85 9.42 -1.60
CA GLY A 146 -6.32 9.46 -1.71
C GLY A 146 -7.01 8.25 -1.09
N GLU A 147 -6.47 7.73 0.01
CA GLU A 147 -6.95 6.53 0.75
C GLU A 147 -7.04 5.27 -0.14
N GLY A 148 -6.23 5.26 -1.20
CA GLY A 148 -6.17 4.19 -2.18
C GLY A 148 -7.40 4.06 -3.08
N SER A 149 -8.27 5.06 -3.15
CA SER A 149 -9.46 5.05 -4.04
C SER A 149 -9.13 4.67 -5.49
N ARG A 150 -8.10 5.29 -6.08
CA ARG A 150 -7.62 4.98 -7.43
C ARG A 150 -7.01 3.57 -7.53
N PHE A 151 -6.25 3.16 -6.52
CA PHE A 151 -5.65 1.82 -6.46
C PHE A 151 -6.74 0.75 -6.45
N ARG A 152 -7.80 0.93 -5.65
CA ARG A 152 -8.93 -0.01 -5.59
C ARG A 152 -9.59 -0.22 -6.94
N ALA A 153 -9.95 0.87 -7.62
CA ALA A 153 -10.57 0.81 -8.94
C ALA A 153 -9.69 0.07 -9.96
N ARG A 154 -8.37 0.31 -9.93
CA ARG A 154 -7.41 -0.36 -10.81
C ARG A 154 -7.27 -1.84 -10.50
N PHE A 155 -7.13 -2.17 -9.23
CA PHE A 155 -7.01 -3.55 -8.77
C PHE A 155 -8.25 -4.38 -9.12
N GLU A 156 -9.45 -3.82 -8.93
CA GLU A 156 -10.70 -4.47 -9.32
C GLU A 156 -10.78 -4.70 -10.83
N ASN A 157 -10.39 -3.71 -11.65
CA ASN A 157 -10.34 -3.84 -13.10
C ASN A 157 -9.36 -4.92 -13.55
N LEU A 158 -8.16 -4.95 -12.94
CA LEU A 158 -7.13 -5.95 -13.22
C LEU A 158 -7.63 -7.37 -12.94
N ILE A 159 -8.24 -7.59 -11.77
CA ILE A 159 -8.81 -8.90 -11.41
C ILE A 159 -9.95 -9.28 -12.34
N ARG A 160 -10.83 -8.33 -12.67
CA ARG A 160 -11.96 -8.57 -13.56
C ARG A 160 -11.46 -9.02 -14.93
N TYR A 161 -10.47 -8.32 -15.49
CA TYR A 161 -9.88 -8.64 -16.78
C TYR A 161 -9.26 -10.04 -16.77
N ALA A 162 -8.45 -10.35 -15.76
CA ALA A 162 -7.81 -11.66 -15.64
C ALA A 162 -8.81 -12.82 -15.55
N ARG A 163 -9.92 -12.65 -14.81
CA ARG A 163 -10.97 -13.68 -14.72
C ARG A 163 -11.66 -13.94 -16.05
N VAL A 164 -11.92 -12.89 -16.83
CA VAL A 164 -12.52 -13.02 -18.17
C VAL A 164 -11.54 -13.74 -19.10
N SER A 165 -10.28 -13.30 -19.14
CA SER A 165 -9.26 -13.91 -20.00
C SER A 165 -8.99 -15.39 -19.66
N CYS A 166 -8.97 -15.76 -18.37
CA CYS A 166 -8.84 -17.16 -17.96
C CYS A 166 -10.06 -18.02 -18.31
N ARG A 167 -11.28 -17.48 -18.25
CA ARG A 167 -12.49 -18.22 -18.68
C ARG A 167 -12.45 -18.50 -20.18
N TRP A 168 -12.07 -17.52 -20.99
CA TRP A 168 -11.94 -17.68 -22.44
C TRP A 168 -10.89 -18.73 -22.83
N LEU A 169 -9.75 -18.77 -22.14
CA LEU A 169 -8.72 -19.78 -22.39
C LEU A 169 -9.17 -21.21 -22.05
N ASN A 170 -10.01 -21.37 -21.03
CA ASN A 170 -10.57 -22.67 -20.65
C ASN A 170 -11.74 -23.13 -21.53
N GLU A 171 -12.40 -22.22 -22.24
CA GLU A 171 -13.47 -22.56 -23.20
C GLU A 171 -12.93 -22.90 -24.60
N GLN A 172 -11.65 -22.62 -24.87
CA GLN A 172 -10.97 -22.94 -26.13
C GLN A 172 -10.06 -24.18 -26.05
N ALA A 173 -9.90 -24.78 -24.87
CA ALA A 173 -9.11 -26.00 -24.62
C ALA A 173 -10.03 -27.22 -24.50
#